data_AF-S6A5B9-F1
#
_entry.id   AF-S6A5B9-F1
#
_cell.length_a   1.000
_cell.length_b   1.000
_cell.length_c   1.000
_cell.angle_alpha   90.00
_cell.angle_beta   90.00
_cell.angle_gamma   90.00
#
_symmetry.space_group_name_H-M   'P 1'
#
loop_
_entity.id
_entity.type
_entity.pdbx_description
1 polymer ?
#
loop_
_entity_poly.entity_id
_entity_poly.type
_entity_poly.pdbx_seq_one_letter_code
_entity_poly.pdbx_strand_id
1 'polypeptide(L)'
;MFRNNRIKTDKFLNFKEKQMKKLKIFLHHQNLRRRAAGIAGGIEIALSFAMLVGILLLSIQIFFDLKDMVIAAVEKKTMPQFSDFLSMIFSLVIGLEFVKMLIKQTLSSAIEVVLFTLARKIIADHGSMIDALLGVAAIAVLFAIKKFLIQNTEYTGEEECDYIVNGGTSIREVNHRLDSDFDEAYGNTVAGYLFNYLKREGKTPHFGLETEIGEYKFIIHEMDNDLIRYIKIVPIQH
;
A
#
# COMPACT_ATOMS: atom_id res chain seq x y z
N MET A 1 -10.77 -28.32 -60.89
CA MET A 1 -9.89 -27.28 -60.29
C MET A 1 -10.06 -27.09 -58.77
N PHE A 2 -11.00 -27.77 -58.09
CA PHE A 2 -11.37 -27.47 -56.68
C PHE A 2 -10.65 -28.30 -55.60
N ARG A 3 -9.81 -29.27 -55.96
CA ARG A 3 -9.19 -30.21 -55.01
C ARG A 3 -7.82 -29.75 -54.48
N ASN A 4 -7.11 -28.94 -55.27
CA ASN A 4 -5.75 -28.47 -54.94
C ASN A 4 -5.74 -27.29 -53.95
N ASN A 5 -6.84 -26.53 -53.87
CA ASN A 5 -6.94 -25.38 -52.98
C ASN A 5 -7.16 -25.81 -51.51
N ARG A 6 -7.90 -26.90 -51.27
CA ARG A 6 -8.14 -27.45 -49.93
C ARG A 6 -6.86 -27.94 -49.23
N ILE A 7 -6.00 -28.64 -49.97
CA ILE A 7 -4.72 -29.16 -49.45
C ILE A 7 -3.78 -28.02 -49.04
N LYS A 8 -3.80 -26.91 -49.79
CA LYS A 8 -2.98 -25.73 -49.49
C LYS A 8 -3.49 -25.02 -48.23
N THR A 9 -4.80 -24.85 -48.08
CA THR A 9 -5.40 -24.26 -46.87
C THR A 9 -5.16 -25.09 -45.62
N ASP A 10 -5.29 -26.43 -45.69
CA ASP A 10 -5.07 -27.30 -44.54
C ASP A 10 -3.62 -27.26 -44.05
N LYS A 11 -2.66 -27.18 -44.97
CA LYS A 11 -1.23 -27.09 -44.64
C LYS A 11 -0.87 -25.75 -43.97
N PHE A 12 -1.52 -24.66 -44.38
CA PHE A 12 -1.36 -23.35 -43.76
C PHE A 12 -1.99 -23.26 -42.37
N LEU A 13 -3.17 -23.85 -42.17
CA LEU A 13 -3.84 -23.94 -40.87
C LEU A 13 -3.00 -24.73 -39.86
N ASN A 14 -2.49 -25.90 -40.26
CA ASN A 14 -1.64 -26.73 -39.41
C ASN A 14 -0.31 -26.05 -39.03
N PHE A 15 0.26 -25.26 -39.95
CA PHE A 15 1.47 -24.48 -39.66
C PHE A 15 1.18 -23.35 -38.65
N LYS A 16 0.07 -22.62 -38.81
CA LYS A 16 -0.36 -21.60 -37.84
C LYS A 16 -0.63 -22.20 -36.47
N GLU A 17 -1.32 -23.33 -36.37
CA GLU A 17 -1.56 -24.02 -35.11
C GLU A 17 -0.26 -24.45 -34.42
N LYS A 18 0.69 -24.99 -35.19
CA LYS A 18 2.00 -25.42 -34.66
C LYS A 18 2.81 -24.23 -34.14
N GLN A 19 2.75 -23.08 -34.82
CA GLN A 19 3.38 -21.84 -34.37
C GLN A 19 2.67 -21.24 -33.15
N MET A 20 1.34 -21.27 -33.10
CA MET A 20 0.57 -20.81 -31.94
C MET A 20 0.78 -21.71 -30.71
N LYS A 21 0.91 -23.03 -30.89
CA LYS A 21 1.27 -23.95 -29.79
C LYS A 21 2.69 -23.69 -29.29
N LYS A 22 3.67 -23.49 -30.18
CA LYS A 22 5.03 -23.08 -29.79
C LYS A 22 5.04 -21.75 -29.03
N LEU A 23 4.26 -20.77 -29.48
CA LEU A 23 4.16 -19.47 -28.82
C LEU A 23 3.46 -19.56 -27.45
N LYS A 24 2.40 -20.37 -27.31
CA LYS A 24 1.73 -20.64 -26.03
C LYS A 24 2.64 -21.37 -25.03
N ILE A 25 3.49 -22.29 -25.49
CA ILE A 25 4.47 -22.99 -24.66
C ILE A 25 5.57 -22.02 -24.20
N PHE A 26 5.99 -21.08 -25.05
CA PHE A 26 6.94 -20.03 -24.69
C PHE A 26 6.33 -19.02 -23.69
N LEU A 27 5.03 -18.74 -23.80
CA LEU A 27 4.24 -17.95 -22.85
C LEU A 27 3.85 -18.69 -21.57
N HIS A 28 4.34 -19.91 -21.33
CA HIS A 28 4.07 -20.67 -20.11
C HIS A 28 4.84 -20.08 -18.90
N HIS A 29 4.38 -18.92 -18.43
CA HIS A 29 4.94 -18.03 -17.41
C HIS A 29 5.19 -18.64 -16.01
N GLN A 30 4.90 -19.92 -15.77
CA GLN A 30 5.06 -20.56 -14.45
C GLN A 30 6.53 -20.71 -14.02
N ASN A 31 7.45 -21.07 -14.93
CA ASN A 31 8.87 -21.17 -14.59
C ASN A 31 9.53 -19.80 -14.39
N LEU A 32 9.04 -18.77 -15.08
CA LEU A 32 9.52 -17.40 -14.95
C LEU A 32 9.11 -16.80 -13.61
N ARG A 33 7.85 -17.00 -13.20
CA ARG A 33 7.35 -16.57 -11.88
C ARG A 33 8.10 -17.24 -10.73
N ARG A 34 8.34 -18.55 -10.81
CA ARG A 34 9.06 -19.29 -9.76
C ARG A 34 10.54 -18.88 -9.67
N ARG A 35 11.20 -18.62 -10.81
CA ARG A 35 12.57 -18.09 -10.83
C ARG A 35 12.65 -16.65 -10.33
N ALA A 36 11.71 -15.79 -10.76
CA ALA A 36 11.62 -14.42 -10.28
C ALA A 36 11.37 -14.35 -8.77
N ALA A 37 10.49 -15.21 -8.23
CA ALA A 37 10.24 -15.30 -6.79
C ALA A 37 11.48 -15.75 -6.01
N GLY A 38 12.21 -16.76 -6.50
CA GLY A 38 13.46 -17.20 -5.85
C GLY A 38 14.56 -16.14 -5.86
N ILE A 39 14.69 -15.40 -6.97
CA ILE A 39 15.65 -14.28 -7.08
C ILE A 39 15.22 -13.12 -6.17
N ALA A 40 13.93 -12.79 -6.13
CA ALA A 40 13.39 -11.74 -5.27
C ALA A 40 13.66 -12.02 -3.78
N GLY A 41 13.40 -13.24 -3.31
CA GLY A 41 13.70 -13.63 -1.92
C GLY A 41 15.20 -13.56 -1.60
N GLY A 42 16.07 -13.94 -2.54
CA GLY A 42 17.52 -13.78 -2.37
C GLY A 42 17.96 -12.32 -2.26
N ILE A 43 17.36 -11.43 -3.07
CA ILE A 43 17.60 -9.98 -3.02
C ILE A 43 17.11 -9.41 -1.69
N GLU A 44 15.94 -9.82 -1.20
CA GLU A 44 15.36 -9.34 0.06
C GLU A 44 16.26 -9.66 1.26
N ILE A 45 16.79 -10.89 1.32
CA ILE A 45 17.75 -11.30 2.37
C ILE A 45 19.05 -10.49 2.26
N ALA A 46 19.60 -10.34 1.05
CA ALA A 46 20.83 -9.59 0.83
C ALA A 46 20.67 -8.10 1.21
N LEU A 47 19.53 -7.49 0.84
CA LEU A 47 19.20 -6.11 1.19
C LEU A 47 19.06 -5.94 2.70
N SER A 48 18.34 -6.85 3.36
CA SER A 48 18.16 -6.82 4.82
C SER A 48 19.51 -6.90 5.54
N PHE A 49 20.40 -7.79 5.10
CA PHE A 49 21.74 -7.93 5.65
C PHE A 49 22.61 -6.68 5.40
N ALA A 50 22.64 -6.17 4.17
CA ALA A 50 23.40 -4.97 3.83
C ALA A 50 22.94 -3.74 4.62
N MET A 51 21.63 -3.60 4.83
CA MET A 51 21.04 -2.55 5.64
C MET A 51 21.45 -2.63 7.11
N LEU A 52 21.37 -3.84 7.69
CA LEU A 52 21.79 -4.06 9.07
C LEU A 52 23.26 -3.70 9.27
N VAL A 53 24.15 -4.14 8.36
CA VAL A 53 25.57 -3.77 8.39
C VAL A 53 25.76 -2.26 8.23
N GLY A 54 25.06 -1.63 7.28
CA GLY A 54 25.13 -0.18 7.06
C GLY A 54 24.72 0.63 8.29
N ILE A 55 23.62 0.24 8.96
CA ILE A 55 23.16 0.88 10.19
C ILE A 55 24.20 0.74 11.30
N LEU A 56 24.80 -0.45 11.47
CA LEU A 56 25.84 -0.68 12.48
C LEU A 56 27.10 0.17 12.22
N LEU A 57 27.59 0.21 10.98
CA LEU A 57 28.76 1.00 10.61
C LEU A 57 28.52 2.50 10.81
N LEU A 58 27.37 3.02 10.37
CA LEU A 58 27.01 4.44 10.57
C LEU A 58 26.86 4.78 12.04
N SER A 59 26.28 3.88 12.85
CA SER A 59 26.13 4.08 14.29
C SER A 59 27.49 4.21 14.98
N ILE A 60 28.47 3.37 14.60
CA ILE A 60 29.83 3.43 15.12
C ILE A 60 30.52 4.73 14.68
N GLN A 61 30.35 5.14 13.42
CA GLN A 61 30.95 6.37 12.89
C GLN A 61 30.47 7.61 13.65
N ILE A 62 29.17 7.72 13.93
CA ILE A 62 28.60 8.82 14.72
C ILE A 62 29.24 8.89 16.11
N PHE A 63 29.55 7.75 16.73
CA PHE A 63 30.21 7.72 18.04
C PHE A 63 31.63 8.29 17.98
N PHE A 64 32.39 7.97 16.93
CA PHE A 64 33.72 8.54 16.73
C PHE A 64 33.67 10.04 16.45
N ASP A 65 32.76 10.49 15.58
CA ASP A 65 32.59 11.90 15.26
C ASP A 65 32.20 12.72 16.50
N LEU A 66 31.30 12.19 17.34
CA LEU A 66 30.95 12.79 18.64
C LEU A 66 32.17 12.95 19.55
N LYS A 67 33.00 11.91 19.65
CA LYS A 67 34.23 11.94 20.44
C LYS A 67 35.18 13.01 19.90
N ASP A 68 35.37 13.09 18.60
CA ASP A 68 36.25 14.08 17.97
C ASP A 68 35.74 15.52 18.18
N MET A 69 34.42 15.71 18.14
CA MET A 69 33.78 16.99 18.45
C MET A 69 34.02 17.42 19.91
N VAL A 70 33.89 16.49 20.87
CA VAL A 70 34.17 16.73 22.29
C VAL A 70 35.64 17.07 22.52
N ILE A 71 36.57 16.33 21.89
CA ILE A 71 38.01 16.60 21.99
C ILE A 71 38.34 17.97 21.40
N ALA A 72 37.82 18.29 20.21
CA ALA A 72 38.02 19.58 19.58
C ALA A 72 37.52 20.75 20.45
N ALA A 73 36.39 20.56 21.14
CA ALA A 73 35.84 21.54 22.08
C ALA A 73 36.75 21.77 23.29
N VAL A 74 37.33 20.70 23.85
CA VAL A 74 38.23 20.77 25.01
C VAL A 74 39.60 21.35 24.61
N GLU A 75 40.13 20.97 23.45
CA GLU A 75 41.44 21.40 22.96
C GLU A 75 41.42 22.78 22.25
N LYS A 76 40.26 23.44 22.16
CA LYS A 76 40.05 24.69 21.40
C LYS A 76 40.55 24.62 19.95
N LYS A 77 40.47 23.43 19.34
CA LYS A 77 40.76 23.24 17.91
C LYS A 77 39.56 23.66 17.07
N THR A 78 39.77 23.76 15.75
CA THR A 78 38.70 24.01 14.79
C THR A 78 37.63 22.92 14.95
N MET A 79 36.42 23.32 15.32
CA MET A 79 35.28 22.41 15.45
C MET A 79 34.93 21.79 14.09
N PRO A 80 34.60 20.49 14.04
CA PRO A 80 33.96 19.88 12.88
C PRO A 80 32.71 20.65 12.46
N GLN A 81 32.39 20.69 11.16
CA GLN A 81 31.18 21.36 10.70
C GLN A 81 29.94 20.61 11.19
N PHE A 82 29.03 21.32 11.86
CA PHE A 82 27.81 20.74 12.41
C PHE A 82 26.89 20.17 11.31
N SER A 83 26.93 20.72 10.10
CA SER A 83 26.19 20.23 8.93
C SER A 83 26.58 18.80 8.55
N ASP A 84 27.87 18.44 8.63
CA ASP A 84 28.37 17.11 8.29
C ASP A 84 27.87 16.07 9.30
N PHE A 85 27.89 16.45 10.58
CA PHE A 85 27.34 15.64 11.66
C PHE A 85 25.83 15.41 11.50
N LEU A 86 25.07 16.46 11.18
CA LEU A 86 23.64 16.34 10.88
C LEU A 86 23.38 15.45 9.67
N SER A 87 24.16 15.60 8.60
CA SER A 87 24.05 14.78 7.40
C SER A 87 24.24 13.29 7.71
N MET A 88 25.16 12.94 8.60
CA MET A 88 25.39 11.56 9.04
C MET A 88 24.24 11.01 9.88
N ILE A 89 23.79 11.75 10.90
CA ILE A 89 22.63 11.36 11.73
C ILE A 89 21.42 11.14 10.86
N PHE A 90 21.14 12.11 9.99
CA PHE A 90 20.09 11.98 9.03
C PHE A 90 20.33 10.70 8.23
N SER A 91 21.44 10.50 7.54
CA SER A 91 21.66 9.30 6.70
C SER A 91 21.28 7.99 7.42
N LEU A 92 21.59 7.86 8.71
CA LEU A 92 21.15 6.75 9.56
C LEU A 92 19.63 6.68 9.75
N VAL A 93 18.95 7.79 10.07
CA VAL A 93 17.48 7.81 10.22
C VAL A 93 16.77 7.42 8.91
N ILE A 94 17.30 7.77 7.72
CA ILE A 94 16.72 7.30 6.44
C ILE A 94 16.84 5.78 6.35
N GLY A 95 18.00 5.22 6.71
CA GLY A 95 18.22 3.78 6.68
C GLY A 95 17.26 3.04 7.59
N LEU A 96 17.05 3.52 8.81
CA LEU A 96 16.07 2.96 9.75
C LEU A 96 14.64 3.00 9.20
N GLU A 97 14.29 4.12 8.58
CA GLU A 97 12.95 4.32 8.06
C GLU A 97 12.68 3.44 6.82
N PHE A 98 13.69 3.26 5.97
CA PHE A 98 13.65 2.32 4.86
C PHE A 98 13.50 0.87 5.34
N VAL A 99 14.14 0.49 6.46
CA VAL A 99 13.91 -0.84 7.09
C VAL A 99 12.45 -0.99 7.51
N LYS A 100 11.85 0.02 8.16
CA LYS A 100 10.42 -0.03 8.54
C LYS A 100 9.50 -0.14 7.32
N MET A 101 9.82 0.54 6.22
CA MET A 101 9.06 0.42 4.97
C MET A 101 9.14 -0.96 4.34
N LEU A 102 10.30 -1.63 4.42
CA LEU A 102 10.41 -3.00 3.92
C LEU A 102 9.53 -3.97 4.73
N ILE A 103 9.37 -3.71 6.03
CA ILE A 103 8.54 -4.52 6.92
C ILE A 103 7.04 -4.24 6.73
N LYS A 104 6.63 -2.96 6.69
CA LYS A 104 5.25 -2.53 6.38
C LYS A 104 5.18 -2.11 4.90
N GLN A 105 4.89 -3.06 4.01
CA GLN A 105 4.63 -2.77 2.59
C GLN A 105 3.29 -2.05 2.35
N THR A 106 3.06 -0.89 2.99
CA THR A 106 1.91 -0.04 2.71
C THR A 106 2.34 1.21 1.93
N LEU A 107 1.57 1.56 0.88
CA LEU A 107 1.82 2.78 0.11
C LEU A 107 1.75 4.04 0.98
N SER A 108 0.94 4.01 2.05
CA SER A 108 0.85 5.09 3.04
C SER A 108 2.21 5.31 3.74
N SER A 109 2.83 4.22 4.22
CA SER A 109 4.16 4.28 4.84
C SER A 109 5.20 4.88 3.87
N ALA A 110 5.18 4.50 2.60
CA ALA A 110 6.16 5.00 1.64
C ALA A 110 6.13 6.52 1.45
N ILE A 111 4.95 7.13 1.43
CA ILE A 111 4.81 8.59 1.27
C ILE A 111 5.32 9.32 2.51
N GLU A 112 5.04 8.82 3.71
CA GLU A 112 5.48 9.43 4.97
C GLU A 112 7.01 9.48 5.06
N VAL A 113 7.67 8.40 4.67
CA VAL A 113 9.13 8.31 4.68
C VAL A 113 9.77 9.24 3.65
N VAL A 114 9.18 9.34 2.46
CA VAL A 114 9.64 10.28 1.42
C VAL A 114 9.51 11.72 1.90
N LEU A 115 8.38 12.08 2.53
CA LEU A 115 8.16 13.41 3.11
C LEU A 115 9.20 13.73 4.19
N PHE A 116 9.41 12.81 5.13
CA PHE A 116 10.41 12.98 6.20
C PHE A 116 11.84 13.12 5.63
N THR A 117 12.17 12.30 4.63
CA THR A 117 13.46 12.31 3.93
C THR A 117 13.72 13.64 3.21
N LEU A 118 12.69 14.20 2.59
CA LEU A 118 12.80 15.46 1.86
C LEU A 118 12.92 16.65 2.83
N ALA A 119 12.10 16.69 3.87
CA ALA A 119 12.10 17.77 4.86
C ALA A 119 13.47 17.93 5.54
N ARG A 120 14.05 16.84 6.02
CA ARG A 120 15.37 16.89 6.66
C ARG A 120 16.50 17.21 5.67
N LYS A 121 16.38 16.85 4.39
CA LYS A 121 17.40 17.14 3.40
C LYS A 121 17.51 18.65 3.19
N ILE A 122 16.37 19.36 3.20
CA ILE A 122 16.32 20.83 3.17
C ILE A 122 16.97 21.43 4.44
N ILE A 123 16.83 20.79 5.61
CA ILE A 123 17.41 21.28 6.87
C ILE A 123 18.93 21.05 6.94
N ALA A 124 19.38 19.87 6.48
CA ALA A 124 20.78 19.46 6.55
C ALA A 124 21.65 20.15 5.51
N ASP A 125 21.07 20.44 4.35
CA ASP A 125 21.78 20.98 3.21
C ASP A 125 21.68 22.50 3.21
N HIS A 126 22.82 23.19 3.23
CA HIS A 126 22.89 24.64 3.04
C HIS A 126 22.84 24.98 1.55
N GLY A 127 21.84 24.41 0.86
CA GLY A 127 21.60 24.64 -0.56
C GLY A 127 21.22 26.09 -0.84
N SER A 128 21.20 26.45 -2.12
CA SER A 128 20.74 27.78 -2.54
C SER A 128 19.28 28.00 -2.13
N MET A 129 18.84 29.26 -2.02
CA MET A 129 17.43 29.57 -1.77
C MET A 129 16.48 28.90 -2.79
N ILE A 130 16.97 28.62 -4.00
CA ILE A 130 16.21 27.93 -5.06
C ILE A 130 16.02 26.45 -4.71
N ASP A 131 17.03 25.78 -4.15
CA ASP A 131 16.94 24.37 -3.76
C ASP A 131 15.94 24.17 -2.63
N ALA A 132 15.92 25.09 -1.67
CA ALA A 132 14.90 25.11 -0.62
C ALA A 132 13.49 25.30 -1.20
N LEU A 133 13.32 26.22 -2.16
CA LEU A 133 12.02 26.46 -2.82
C LEU A 133 11.54 25.23 -3.60
N LEU A 134 12.43 24.56 -4.33
CA LEU A 134 12.13 23.33 -5.06
C LEU A 134 11.77 22.19 -4.10
N GLY A 135 12.46 22.09 -2.96
CA GLY A 135 12.14 21.14 -1.91
C GLY A 135 10.74 21.34 -1.34
N VAL A 136 10.37 22.60 -1.02
CA VAL A 136 9.02 22.94 -0.56
C VAL A 136 7.96 22.64 -1.64
N ALA A 137 8.23 22.97 -2.90
CA ALA A 137 7.33 22.66 -4.00
C ALA A 137 7.13 21.14 -4.17
N ALA A 138 8.20 20.34 -4.04
CA ALA A 138 8.12 18.89 -4.08
C ALA A 138 7.29 18.32 -2.91
N ILE A 139 7.43 18.85 -1.69
CA ILE A 139 6.58 18.49 -0.55
C ILE A 139 5.10 18.81 -0.86
N ALA A 140 4.82 19.98 -1.42
CA ALA A 140 3.44 20.38 -1.77
C ALA A 140 2.83 19.43 -2.82
N VAL A 141 3.60 19.04 -3.84
CA VAL A 141 3.17 18.05 -4.84
C VAL A 141 2.93 16.67 -4.21
N LEU A 142 3.81 16.22 -3.31
CA LEU A 142 3.62 14.96 -2.58
C LEU A 142 2.31 14.96 -1.77
N PHE A 143 1.99 16.06 -1.09
CA PHE A 143 0.71 16.19 -0.39
C PHE A 143 -0.48 16.20 -1.34
N ALA A 144 -0.38 16.86 -2.50
CA ALA A 144 -1.43 16.84 -3.51
C ALA A 144 -1.66 15.42 -4.07
N ILE A 145 -0.58 14.68 -4.33
CA ILE A 145 -0.65 13.28 -4.74
C ILE A 145 -1.22 12.41 -3.63
N LYS A 146 -0.78 12.58 -2.37
CA LYS A 146 -1.34 11.86 -1.21
C LYS A 146 -2.84 12.07 -1.14
N LYS A 147 -3.29 13.33 -1.24
CA LYS A 147 -4.70 13.69 -1.23
C LYS A 147 -5.47 13.01 -2.37
N PHE A 148 -4.97 13.05 -3.60
CA PHE A 148 -5.69 12.53 -4.76
C PHE A 148 -5.65 10.99 -4.86
N LEU A 149 -4.55 10.36 -4.44
CA LEU A 149 -4.37 8.92 -4.53
C LEU A 149 -5.02 8.20 -3.34
N ILE A 150 -4.86 8.72 -2.13
CA ILE A 150 -5.37 8.09 -0.90
C ILE A 150 -6.87 8.33 -0.72
N GLN A 151 -7.43 9.50 -1.07
CA GLN A 151 -8.89 9.70 -0.97
C GLN A 151 -9.72 8.75 -1.85
N ASN A 152 -9.09 8.08 -2.82
CA ASN A 152 -9.72 7.03 -3.62
C ASN A 152 -9.51 5.60 -3.06
N THR A 153 -8.62 5.42 -2.08
CA THR A 153 -8.26 4.12 -1.47
C THR A 153 -8.47 4.05 0.04
N GLU A 154 -8.76 5.16 0.72
CA GLU A 154 -9.03 5.28 2.18
C GLU A 154 -10.38 4.70 2.61
N TYR A 155 -10.93 3.76 1.84
CA TYR A 155 -11.95 2.82 2.30
C TYR A 155 -11.36 1.47 2.72
N THR A 156 -10.02 1.32 2.73
CA THR A 156 -9.38 0.05 3.10
C THR A 156 -8.14 0.24 3.99
N GLY A 157 -8.30 -0.06 5.29
CA GLY A 157 -7.23 -0.26 6.30
C GLY A 157 -7.00 0.98 7.17
N GLU A 158 -6.81 0.91 8.48
CA GLU A 158 -6.00 -0.07 9.22
C GLU A 158 -6.42 -0.13 10.71
N GLU A 159 -7.58 -0.67 11.07
CA GLU A 159 -7.79 -1.34 12.38
C GLU A 159 -8.70 -2.56 12.13
N GLU A 160 -8.24 -3.73 12.57
CA GLU A 160 -9.04 -4.92 12.91
C GLU A 160 -10.27 -5.26 12.02
N CYS A 161 -10.09 -6.05 10.95
CA CYS A 161 -11.18 -6.75 10.22
C CYS A 161 -12.42 -5.89 9.83
N ASP A 162 -12.26 -4.58 9.69
CA ASP A 162 -13.34 -3.67 9.35
C ASP A 162 -13.64 -3.72 7.85
N TYR A 163 -14.73 -4.38 7.46
CA TYR A 163 -15.15 -4.48 6.07
C TYR A 163 -16.14 -3.35 5.75
N ILE A 164 -15.63 -2.20 5.24
CA ILE A 164 -16.47 -1.08 4.80
C ILE A 164 -16.89 -1.28 3.35
N VAL A 165 -18.21 -1.25 3.09
CA VAL A 165 -18.79 -1.44 1.77
C VAL A 165 -19.68 -0.28 1.36
N ASN A 166 -19.69 0.01 0.06
CA ASN A 166 -20.67 0.91 -0.53
C ASN A 166 -22.07 0.27 -0.46
N GLY A 167 -23.08 1.06 -0.12
CA GLY A 167 -24.48 0.61 0.00
C GLY A 167 -25.07 -0.03 -1.25
N GLY A 168 -24.55 0.32 -2.44
CA GLY A 168 -24.94 -0.27 -3.73
C GLY A 168 -24.31 -1.64 -4.02
N THR A 169 -23.37 -2.11 -3.20
CA THR A 169 -22.75 -3.44 -3.35
C THR A 169 -23.82 -4.53 -3.24
N SER A 170 -23.68 -5.62 -3.98
CA SER A 170 -24.63 -6.74 -3.89
C SER A 170 -24.44 -7.51 -2.58
N ILE A 171 -25.54 -7.89 -1.93
CA ILE A 171 -25.47 -8.71 -0.70
C ILE A 171 -24.80 -10.07 -0.97
N ARG A 172 -24.96 -10.62 -2.19
CA ARG A 172 -24.30 -11.86 -2.62
C ARG A 172 -22.78 -11.75 -2.66
N GLU A 173 -22.28 -10.58 -3.05
CA GLU A 173 -20.84 -10.31 -3.04
C GLU A 173 -20.31 -10.22 -1.61
N VAL A 174 -21.11 -9.65 -0.69
CA VAL A 174 -20.77 -9.65 0.74
C VAL A 174 -20.76 -11.07 1.30
N ASN A 175 -21.78 -11.89 1.01
CA ASN A 175 -21.84 -13.31 1.39
C ASN A 175 -20.61 -14.09 0.93
N HIS A 176 -20.23 -13.93 -0.33
CA HIS A 176 -19.04 -14.60 -0.88
C HIS A 176 -17.72 -14.14 -0.22
N ARG A 177 -17.62 -12.85 0.16
CA ARG A 177 -16.38 -12.31 0.74
C ARG A 177 -16.23 -12.60 2.22
N LEU A 178 -17.33 -12.63 2.96
CA LEU A 178 -17.36 -12.88 4.41
C LEU A 178 -17.66 -14.34 4.76
N ASP A 179 -17.78 -15.22 3.77
CA ASP A 179 -18.22 -16.62 3.95
C ASP A 179 -19.49 -16.71 4.81
N SER A 180 -20.45 -15.82 4.52
CA SER A 180 -21.69 -15.64 5.28
C SER A 180 -22.93 -15.96 4.45
N ASP A 181 -24.06 -16.18 5.10
CA ASP A 181 -25.35 -16.52 4.46
C ASP A 181 -26.46 -15.51 4.83
N PHE A 182 -26.24 -14.23 4.50
CA PHE A 182 -27.26 -13.19 4.66
C PHE A 182 -28.41 -13.42 3.68
N ASP A 183 -29.64 -13.45 4.21
CA ASP A 183 -30.86 -13.73 3.46
C ASP A 183 -31.17 -12.66 2.40
N GLU A 184 -30.96 -12.99 1.12
CA GLU A 184 -31.19 -12.07 -0.01
C GLU A 184 -32.66 -11.57 -0.09
N ALA A 185 -33.62 -12.19 0.60
CA ALA A 185 -35.01 -11.76 0.65
C ALA A 185 -35.20 -10.37 1.30
N TYR A 186 -34.25 -9.92 2.12
CA TYR A 186 -34.29 -8.57 2.69
C TYR A 186 -33.85 -7.50 1.68
N GLY A 187 -33.09 -7.84 0.65
CA GLY A 187 -32.69 -6.89 -0.38
C GLY A 187 -31.46 -7.33 -1.16
N ASN A 188 -31.37 -6.86 -2.41
CA ASN A 188 -30.30 -7.24 -3.33
C ASN A 188 -29.00 -6.46 -3.11
N THR A 189 -29.08 -5.27 -2.52
CA THR A 189 -27.94 -4.40 -2.19
C THR A 189 -27.74 -4.33 -0.68
N VAL A 190 -26.53 -4.07 -0.20
CA VAL A 190 -26.25 -4.01 1.25
C VAL A 190 -27.08 -2.93 1.95
N ALA A 191 -27.23 -1.75 1.33
CA ALA A 191 -28.08 -0.70 1.88
C ALA A 191 -29.57 -1.07 1.87
N GLY A 192 -30.06 -1.69 0.79
CA GLY A 192 -31.44 -2.13 0.70
C GLY A 192 -31.76 -3.25 1.70
N TYR A 193 -30.84 -4.20 1.83
CA TYR A 193 -30.87 -5.28 2.82
C TYR A 193 -30.97 -4.71 4.23
N LEU A 194 -30.02 -3.83 4.62
CA LEU A 194 -29.97 -3.25 5.96
C LEU A 194 -31.19 -2.38 6.26
N PHE A 195 -31.63 -1.56 5.30
CA PHE A 195 -32.82 -0.72 5.45
C PHE A 195 -34.08 -1.56 5.71
N ASN A 196 -34.29 -2.62 4.92
CA ASN A 196 -35.46 -3.49 5.06
C ASN A 196 -35.39 -4.35 6.32
N TYR A 197 -34.20 -4.79 6.72
CA TYR A 197 -33.97 -5.48 7.98
C TYR A 197 -34.39 -4.61 9.17
N LEU A 198 -33.84 -3.39 9.27
CA LEU A 198 -34.16 -2.43 10.33
C LEU A 198 -35.65 -2.08 10.37
N LYS A 199 -36.28 -1.94 9.21
CA LYS A 199 -37.73 -1.68 9.11
C LYS A 199 -38.57 -2.80 9.70
N ARG A 200 -38.17 -4.07 9.54
CA ARG A 200 -38.87 -5.21 10.18
C ARG A 200 -38.68 -5.22 11.69
N GLU A 201 -37.54 -4.75 12.18
CA GLU A 201 -37.29 -4.56 13.61
C GLU A 201 -37.95 -3.30 14.19
N GLY A 202 -38.61 -2.49 13.37
CA GLY A 202 -39.23 -1.22 13.80
C GLY A 202 -38.21 -0.10 14.08
N LYS A 203 -36.98 -0.24 13.59
CA LYS A 203 -35.90 0.75 13.72
C LYS A 203 -35.84 1.67 12.50
N THR A 204 -35.42 2.91 12.71
CA THR A 204 -35.15 3.86 11.62
C THR A 204 -33.64 3.99 11.41
N PRO A 205 -33.14 3.95 10.17
CA PRO A 205 -31.72 4.11 9.90
C PRO A 205 -31.26 5.54 10.25
N HIS A 206 -30.16 5.65 10.99
CA HIS A 206 -29.45 6.91 11.21
C HIS A 206 -27.95 6.66 11.24
N PHE A 207 -27.16 7.72 11.03
CA PHE A 207 -25.70 7.65 11.10
C PHE A 207 -25.25 7.06 12.44
N GLY A 208 -24.30 6.13 12.41
CA GLY A 208 -23.75 5.46 13.59
C GLY A 208 -24.66 4.39 14.21
N LEU A 209 -25.83 4.08 13.63
CA LEU A 209 -26.66 2.98 14.10
C LEU A 209 -25.93 1.65 13.90
N GLU A 210 -25.86 0.85 14.97
CA GLU A 210 -25.31 -0.50 14.96
C GLU A 210 -26.45 -1.53 15.05
N THR A 211 -26.34 -2.61 14.28
CA THR A 211 -27.24 -3.76 14.39
C THR A 211 -26.48 -5.06 14.17
N GLU A 212 -26.84 -6.09 14.94
CA GLU A 212 -26.23 -7.41 14.84
C GLU A 212 -27.07 -8.30 13.94
N ILE A 213 -26.43 -8.93 12.96
CA ILE A 213 -27.06 -9.79 11.96
C ILE A 213 -26.17 -11.02 11.78
N GLY A 214 -26.60 -12.15 12.34
CA GLY A 214 -25.76 -13.35 12.41
C GLY A 214 -24.50 -13.11 13.24
N GLU A 215 -23.35 -13.58 12.74
CA GLU A 215 -22.03 -13.42 13.38
C GLU A 215 -21.37 -12.05 13.10
N TYR A 216 -22.12 -11.10 12.55
CA TYR A 216 -21.61 -9.82 12.08
C TYR A 216 -22.43 -8.66 12.63
N LYS A 217 -21.74 -7.56 12.94
CA LYS A 217 -22.34 -6.27 13.28
C LYS A 217 -22.23 -5.33 12.09
N PHE A 218 -23.36 -4.76 11.71
CA PHE A 218 -23.51 -3.76 10.66
C PHE A 218 -23.63 -2.37 11.29
N ILE A 219 -22.78 -1.46 10.86
CA ILE A 219 -22.70 -0.09 11.38
C ILE A 219 -22.89 0.87 10.21
N ILE A 220 -23.86 1.78 10.32
CA ILE A 220 -24.06 2.82 9.30
C ILE A 220 -22.93 3.85 9.41
N HIS A 221 -21.98 3.78 8.47
CA HIS A 221 -20.77 4.60 8.48
C HIS A 221 -20.98 5.95 7.81
N GLU A 222 -21.82 6.04 6.78
CA GLU A 222 -22.12 7.30 6.12
C GLU A 222 -23.53 7.30 5.53
N MET A 223 -24.24 8.41 5.69
CA MET A 223 -25.56 8.65 5.09
C MET A 223 -25.56 9.99 4.33
N ASP A 224 -26.30 10.03 3.23
CA ASP A 224 -26.63 11.23 2.50
C ASP A 224 -28.15 11.40 2.53
N ASN A 225 -28.61 12.29 3.41
CA ASN A 225 -30.03 12.42 3.77
C ASN A 225 -30.59 11.05 4.22
N ASP A 226 -31.53 10.48 3.46
CA ASP A 226 -32.16 9.19 3.75
C ASP A 226 -31.44 8.00 3.09
N LEU A 227 -30.36 8.24 2.32
CA LEU A 227 -29.63 7.20 1.59
C LEU A 227 -28.42 6.71 2.39
N ILE A 228 -28.39 5.41 2.69
CA ILE A 228 -27.21 4.75 3.29
C ILE A 228 -26.12 4.61 2.21
N ARG A 229 -24.99 5.32 2.37
CA ARG A 229 -23.89 5.32 1.39
C ARG A 229 -22.81 4.30 1.70
N TYR A 230 -22.39 4.23 2.96
CA TYR A 230 -21.34 3.31 3.40
C TYR A 230 -21.73 2.60 4.69
N ILE A 231 -21.41 1.30 4.74
CA ILE A 231 -21.76 0.40 5.83
C ILE A 231 -20.50 -0.32 6.24
N LYS A 232 -20.18 -0.28 7.52
CA LYS A 232 -19.06 -0.98 8.12
C LYS A 232 -19.57 -2.30 8.69
N ILE A 233 -18.97 -3.43 8.29
CA ILE A 233 -19.33 -4.78 8.74
C ILE A 233 -18.15 -5.33 9.53
N VAL A 234 -18.40 -5.75 10.77
CA VAL A 234 -17.38 -6.29 11.68
C VAL A 234 -17.82 -7.64 12.24
N PRO A 235 -16.92 -8.63 12.38
CA PRO A 235 -17.27 -9.89 13.03
C PRO A 235 -17.53 -9.65 14.53
N ILE A 236 -18.53 -10.32 15.08
CA ILE A 236 -18.79 -10.31 16.53
C ILE A 236 -17.81 -11.30 17.17
N GLN A 237 -16.79 -10.79 17.87
CA GLN A 237 -15.90 -11.64 18.67
C GLN A 237 -16.69 -12.15 19.89
N HIS A 238 -16.93 -13.46 19.96
CA HIS A 238 -17.46 -14.14 21.13
C HIS A 238 -16.36 -14.43 22.16
#